data_AF-A0A2Y9MK41-F1
#
_entry.id   AF-A0A2Y9MK41-F1
#
_cell.length_a   1.000
_cell.length_b   1.000
_cell.length_c   1.000
_cell.angle_alpha   90.00
_cell.angle_beta   90.00
_cell.angle_gamma   90.00
#
_symmetry.space_group_name_H-M   'P 1'
#
loop_
_entity.id
_entity.type
_entity.pdbx_description
1 polymer ?
#
loop_
_entity_poly.entity_id
_entity_poly.type
_entity_poly.pdbx_seq_one_letter_code
_entity_poly.pdbx_strand_id
1 'polypeptide(L)'
;VHLGTRPKAVQHNTLALKSSRCQELANYNFGFRGWSKRIIKLQDLSNLEKRENTDIVTPLQKQSLKFFCALEVVLPSHECRSPGVGMAEEPLDKLEEGLLSRSLSFLMGRKVTQKLSIQKAMTDAFQKLLNVVLGKTFLIVLEVLQF
;
A
#
# COMPACT_ATOMS: atom_id res chain seq x y z
N VAL A 1 -7.57 40.31 -5.80
CA VAL A 1 -8.13 39.04 -5.26
C VAL A 1 -8.06 38.00 -6.37
N HIS A 2 -7.07 37.09 -6.33
CA HIS A 2 -6.99 35.98 -7.29
C HIS A 2 -7.59 34.74 -6.64
N LEU A 3 -8.86 34.47 -6.97
CA LEU A 3 -9.58 33.24 -6.59
C LEU A 3 -9.14 32.11 -7.51
N GLY A 4 -8.03 31.43 -7.16
CA GLY A 4 -7.62 30.19 -7.82
C GLY A 4 -8.23 28.98 -7.11
N THR A 5 -9.33 28.44 -7.63
CA THR A 5 -9.85 27.13 -7.22
C THR A 5 -8.86 26.05 -7.65
N ARG A 6 -8.17 25.44 -6.68
CA ARG A 6 -7.41 24.20 -6.93
C ARG A 6 -8.40 23.16 -7.48
N PRO A 7 -8.13 22.53 -8.63
CA PRO A 7 -8.95 21.43 -9.09
C PRO A 7 -8.85 20.30 -8.05
N LYS A 8 -9.92 20.08 -7.29
CA LYS A 8 -10.09 18.84 -6.54
C LYS A 8 -10.19 17.74 -7.59
N ALA A 9 -9.17 16.89 -7.64
CA ALA A 9 -9.22 15.68 -8.44
C ALA A 9 -10.53 14.94 -8.12
N VAL A 10 -11.31 14.64 -9.16
CA VAL A 10 -12.50 13.82 -9.05
C VAL A 10 -12.02 12.45 -8.55
N GLN A 11 -12.29 12.15 -7.28
CA GLN A 11 -12.09 10.80 -6.76
C GLN A 11 -13.17 9.92 -7.38
N HIS A 12 -12.88 9.35 -8.54
CA HIS A 12 -13.60 8.19 -9.00
C HIS A 12 -13.41 7.13 -7.91
N ASN A 13 -14.48 6.83 -7.17
CA ASN A 13 -14.55 5.72 -6.22
C ASN A 13 -14.52 4.38 -6.97
N THR A 14 -13.52 4.20 -7.84
CA THR A 14 -13.23 2.91 -8.45
C THR A 14 -12.72 2.04 -7.32
N LEU A 15 -13.57 1.10 -6.88
CA LEU A 15 -13.22 0.11 -5.88
C LEU A 15 -11.95 -0.61 -6.31
N ALA A 16 -10.83 -0.24 -5.67
CA ALA A 16 -9.53 -0.81 -5.96
C ALA A 16 -9.58 -2.32 -5.74
N LEU A 17 -9.04 -3.10 -6.69
CA LEU A 17 -8.99 -4.54 -6.54
C LEU A 17 -8.14 -4.91 -5.33
N LYS A 18 -8.57 -5.94 -4.59
CA LYS A 18 -7.77 -6.52 -3.51
C LYS A 18 -6.46 -7.06 -4.09
N SER A 19 -5.38 -6.96 -3.32
CA SER A 19 -4.07 -7.46 -3.73
C SER A 19 -4.08 -8.95 -4.14
N SER A 20 -4.96 -9.79 -3.57
CA SER A 20 -5.11 -11.19 -3.99
C SER A 20 -5.64 -11.29 -5.42
N ARG A 21 -6.69 -10.52 -5.74
CA ARG A 21 -7.27 -10.47 -7.08
C ARG A 21 -6.29 -9.92 -8.11
N CYS A 22 -5.50 -8.90 -7.76
CA CYS A 22 -4.44 -8.41 -8.65
C CYS A 22 -3.41 -9.51 -8.98
N GLN A 23 -3.01 -10.31 -7.99
CA GLN A 23 -2.05 -11.41 -8.19
C GLN A 23 -2.64 -12.54 -9.04
N GLU A 24 -3.92 -12.89 -8.81
CA GLU A 24 -4.63 -13.88 -9.62
C GLU A 24 -4.71 -13.44 -11.09
N LEU A 25 -5.09 -12.18 -11.34
CA LEU A 25 -5.14 -11.63 -12.70
C LEU A 25 -3.75 -11.57 -13.34
N ALA A 26 -2.72 -11.20 -12.59
CA ALA A 26 -1.35 -11.19 -13.12
C ALA A 26 -0.88 -12.61 -13.48
N ASN A 27 -1.20 -13.60 -12.64
CA ASN A 27 -0.92 -15.01 -12.93
C ASN A 27 -1.70 -15.51 -14.15
N TYR A 28 -2.96 -15.10 -14.30
CA TYR A 28 -3.79 -15.49 -15.45
C TYR A 28 -3.28 -14.89 -16.76
N ASN A 29 -2.93 -13.60 -16.79
CA ASN A 29 -2.54 -12.89 -18.01
C ASN A 29 -1.06 -13.08 -18.37
N PHE A 30 -0.17 -13.12 -17.38
CA PHE A 30 1.28 -13.15 -17.59
C PHE A 30 1.93 -14.49 -17.22
N GLY A 31 1.18 -15.39 -16.57
CA GLY A 31 1.73 -16.60 -15.98
C GLY A 31 2.50 -16.32 -14.69
N PHE A 32 2.67 -17.36 -13.87
CA PHE A 32 3.35 -17.27 -12.56
C PHE A 32 4.79 -16.73 -12.64
N ARG A 33 5.46 -16.89 -13.79
CA ARG A 33 6.83 -16.40 -14.03
C ARG A 33 6.90 -15.12 -14.86
N GLY A 34 5.78 -14.64 -15.41
CA GLY A 34 5.76 -13.45 -16.27
C GLY A 34 5.67 -12.13 -15.53
N TRP A 35 5.51 -12.18 -14.20
CA TRP A 35 5.55 -10.99 -13.35
C TRP A 35 6.22 -11.30 -12.01
N SER A 36 6.66 -10.26 -11.32
CA SER A 36 7.19 -10.33 -9.96
C SER A 36 6.88 -9.07 -9.18
N LYS A 37 7.08 -9.11 -7.86
CA LYS A 37 7.00 -7.94 -6.98
C LYS A 37 8.32 -7.78 -6.23
N ARG A 38 8.79 -6.54 -6.09
CA ARG A 38 9.98 -6.21 -5.30
C ARG A 38 9.65 -5.13 -4.29
N ILE A 39 9.83 -5.41 -3.00
CA ILE A 39 9.72 -4.40 -1.95
C ILE A 39 10.96 -3.51 -2.03
N ILE A 40 10.76 -2.22 -2.22
CA ILE A 40 11.82 -1.20 -2.29
C ILE A 40 12.08 -0.65 -0.89
N LYS A 41 11.02 -0.37 -0.14
CA LYS A 41 11.11 0.16 1.21
C LYS A 41 9.96 -0.36 2.06
N LEU A 42 10.26 -0.81 3.27
CA LEU A 42 9.27 -1.15 4.28
C LEU A 42 9.71 -0.51 5.59
N GLN A 43 8.89 0.39 6.10
CA GLN A 43 9.25 1.24 7.24
C GLN A 43 8.17 1.17 8.31
N ASP A 44 8.59 0.89 9.54
CA ASP A 44 7.79 1.05 10.75
C ASP A 44 7.84 2.51 11.19
N LEU A 45 6.69 3.17 11.22
CA LEU A 45 6.51 4.57 11.59
C LEU A 45 5.96 4.74 13.01
N SER A 46 5.66 3.64 13.71
CA SER A 46 5.09 3.65 15.07
C SER A 46 6.03 4.31 16.11
N ASN A 47 7.32 4.40 15.83
CA ASN A 47 8.34 5.03 16.68
C ASN A 47 8.66 6.49 16.30
N LEU A 48 8.25 6.94 15.11
CA LEU A 48 8.53 8.29 14.63
C LEU A 48 7.65 9.31 15.35
N GLU A 49 6.38 8.97 15.57
CA GLU A 49 5.42 9.82 16.29
C GLU A 49 5.85 10.07 17.76
N LYS A 50 6.63 9.17 18.38
CA LYS A 50 7.16 9.40 19.73
C LYS A 50 8.22 10.51 19.81
N ARG A 51 8.90 10.82 18.70
CA ARG A 51 10.01 11.79 18.67
C ARG A 51 9.60 13.20 18.24
N GLU A 52 8.55 13.34 17.44
CA GLU A 52 8.04 14.66 17.01
C GLU A 52 7.21 15.37 18.10
N ASN A 53 6.70 14.63 19.09
CA ASN A 53 5.82 15.16 20.14
C ASN A 53 6.54 15.57 21.44
N THR A 54 7.83 15.94 21.37
CA THR A 54 8.57 16.40 22.55
C THR A 54 8.28 17.86 22.96
N ASP A 55 7.47 18.63 22.20
CA ASP A 55 7.27 20.06 22.47
C ASP A 55 5.82 20.57 22.59
N ILE A 56 4.79 19.71 22.61
CA ILE A 56 3.41 20.22 22.83
C ILE A 56 2.63 19.28 23.75
N VAL A 57 2.25 19.80 24.92
CA VAL A 57 1.30 19.22 25.88
C VAL A 57 -0.04 18.97 25.17
N THR A 58 -0.22 17.78 24.61
CA THR A 58 -1.53 17.27 24.16
C THR A 58 -1.77 15.89 24.77
N PRO A 59 -3.02 15.58 25.18
CA PRO A 59 -3.32 14.44 26.01
C PRO A 59 -3.28 13.16 25.18
N LEU A 60 -2.54 12.15 25.64
CA LEU A 60 -2.67 10.74 25.27
C LEU A 60 -2.86 10.49 23.75
N GLN A 61 -1.84 10.77 22.93
CA GLN A 61 -1.84 10.30 21.56
C GLN A 61 -1.93 8.77 21.55
N LYS A 62 -3.05 8.27 21.01
CA LYS A 62 -3.34 6.88 20.66
C LYS A 62 -2.05 6.21 20.15
N GLN A 63 -1.52 5.24 20.89
CA GLN A 63 -0.46 4.41 20.33
C GLN A 63 -1.08 3.67 19.14
N SER A 64 -0.61 3.93 17.92
CA SER A 64 -1.02 3.18 16.75
C SER A 64 0.20 2.49 16.12
N LEU A 65 -0.06 1.32 15.56
CA LEU A 65 0.90 0.64 14.72
C LEU A 65 0.80 1.23 13.34
N LYS A 66 1.90 1.69 12.77
CA LYS A 66 1.92 2.36 11.47
C LYS A 66 3.03 1.84 10.61
N PHE A 67 2.68 1.36 9.43
CA PHE A 67 3.64 0.83 8.46
C PHE A 67 3.45 1.49 7.10
N PHE A 68 4.58 1.84 6.49
CA PHE A 68 4.69 2.30 5.12
C PHE A 68 5.41 1.26 4.28
N CYS A 69 4.90 0.97 3.10
CA CYS A 69 5.54 0.12 2.10
C CYS A 69 5.59 0.84 0.76
N ALA A 70 6.75 0.80 0.11
CA ALA A 70 6.93 1.08 -1.31
C ALA A 70 7.43 -0.20 -1.98
N LEU A 71 6.79 -0.59 -3.07
CA LEU A 71 7.15 -1.75 -3.86
C LEU A 71 6.97 -1.47 -5.34
N GLU A 72 7.53 -2.32 -6.19
CA GLU A 72 7.21 -2.32 -7.61
C GLU A 72 6.72 -3.68 -8.09
N VAL A 73 5.81 -3.66 -9.05
CA VAL A 73 5.42 -4.82 -9.87
C VAL A 73 6.23 -4.75 -11.16
N VAL A 74 6.92 -5.84 -11.48
CA VAL A 74 7.79 -5.94 -12.66
C VAL A 74 7.23 -6.98 -13.61
N LEU A 75 7.14 -6.62 -14.89
CA LEU A 75 6.76 -7.49 -15.98
C LEU A 75 7.92 -7.56 -16.99
N PRO A 76 8.83 -8.54 -16.83
CA PRO A 76 10.09 -8.58 -17.60
C PRO A 76 9.87 -8.59 -19.11
N SER A 77 8.92 -9.40 -19.60
CA SER A 77 8.65 -9.54 -21.04
C SER A 77 8.09 -8.28 -21.70
N HIS A 78 7.66 -7.30 -20.91
CA HIS A 78 7.09 -6.04 -21.38
C HIS A 78 7.96 -4.84 -20.98
N GLU A 79 9.17 -5.09 -20.44
CA GLU A 79 10.09 -4.08 -19.88
C GLU A 79 9.41 -3.08 -18.94
N CYS A 80 8.36 -3.55 -18.27
CA CYS A 80 7.42 -2.71 -17.55
C CYS A 80 7.64 -2.81 -16.05
N ARG A 81 7.67 -1.66 -15.38
CA ARG A 81 7.73 -1.56 -13.91
C ARG A 81 6.68 -0.58 -13.43
N SER A 82 5.83 -1.02 -12.52
CA SER A 82 4.83 -0.18 -11.88
C SER A 82 5.16 -0.02 -10.40
N PRO A 83 5.55 1.18 -9.95
CA PRO A 83 5.76 1.46 -8.53
C PRO A 83 4.41 1.65 -7.82
N GLY A 84 4.34 1.19 -6.57
CA GLY A 84 3.19 1.40 -5.71
C GLY A 84 3.57 1.65 -4.25
N VAL A 85 2.74 2.43 -3.58
CA VAL A 85 2.92 2.82 -2.18
C VAL A 85 1.67 2.48 -1.35
N GLY A 86 1.88 2.11 -0.10
CA GLY A 86 0.80 1.72 0.79
C GLY A 86 1.12 2.04 2.24
N MET A 87 0.15 2.63 2.93
CA MET A 87 0.22 2.91 4.36
C MET A 87 -0.93 2.19 5.09
N ALA A 88 -0.60 1.54 6.20
CA ALA A 88 -1.56 0.93 7.09
C ALA A 88 -1.34 1.43 8.51
N GLU A 89 -2.43 1.69 9.20
CA GLU A 89 -2.45 2.13 10.58
C GLU A 89 -3.50 1.31 11.35
N GLU A 90 -3.13 0.85 12.53
CA GLU A 90 -4.00 0.07 13.41
C GLU A 90 -3.92 0.62 14.84
N PRO A 91 -5.04 1.07 15.43
CA PRO A 91 -5.06 1.62 16.78
C PRO A 91 -4.83 0.54 17.84
N LEU A 92 -4.08 0.84 18.89
CA LEU A 92 -3.77 -0.11 19.98
C LEU A 92 -4.83 -0.14 21.11
N ASP A 93 -5.93 0.61 20.95
CA ASP A 93 -6.90 0.95 22.00
C ASP A 93 -7.81 -0.18 22.53
N LYS A 94 -7.51 -1.45 22.24
CA LYS A 94 -8.30 -2.61 22.72
C LYS A 94 -7.45 -3.69 23.39
N LEU A 95 -6.46 -3.27 24.18
CA LEU A 95 -5.51 -4.20 24.81
C LEU A 95 -5.80 -4.43 26.29
N GLU A 96 -6.98 -4.97 26.59
CA GLU A 96 -7.28 -5.59 27.88
C GLU A 96 -6.88 -7.07 27.80
N GLU A 97 -5.78 -7.42 28.48
CA GLU A 97 -5.43 -8.71 29.09
C GLU A 97 -3.90 -8.75 29.30
N GLY A 98 -3.44 -9.48 30.33
CA GLY A 98 -2.13 -9.33 31.00
C GLY A 98 -0.85 -9.19 30.14
N LEU A 99 0.28 -8.85 30.77
CA LEU A 99 1.55 -8.43 30.11
C LEU A 99 2.01 -9.32 28.94
N LEU A 100 1.83 -10.65 29.03
CA LEU A 100 2.14 -11.61 27.97
C LEU A 100 1.13 -11.58 26.80
N SER A 101 -0.18 -11.45 27.11
CA SER A 101 -1.25 -11.26 26.12
C SER A 101 -1.06 -9.94 25.36
N ARG A 102 -0.65 -8.87 26.07
CA ARG A 102 -0.26 -7.57 25.51
C ARG A 102 0.94 -7.64 24.57
N SER A 103 1.99 -8.38 24.91
CA SER A 103 3.15 -8.53 24.02
C SER A 103 2.81 -9.31 22.75
N LEU A 104 2.02 -10.39 22.88
CA LEU A 104 1.63 -11.23 21.74
C LEU A 104 0.68 -10.50 20.78
N SER A 105 -0.32 -9.80 21.31
CA SER A 105 -1.26 -8.99 20.53
C SER A 105 -0.57 -7.83 19.80
N PHE A 106 0.42 -7.16 20.43
CA PHE A 106 1.24 -6.16 19.77
C PHE A 106 2.06 -6.74 18.60
N LEU A 107 2.68 -7.90 18.78
CA LEU A 107 3.42 -8.58 17.70
C LEU A 107 2.50 -8.99 16.54
N MET A 108 1.31 -9.50 16.86
CA MET A 108 0.31 -9.86 15.85
C MET A 108 -0.21 -8.64 15.09
N GLY A 109 -0.54 -7.56 15.81
CA GLY A 109 -0.92 -6.28 15.21
C GLY A 109 0.16 -5.79 14.24
N ARG A 110 1.44 -5.81 14.64
CA ARG A 110 2.54 -5.37 13.77
C ARG A 110 2.58 -6.17 12.47
N LYS A 111 2.45 -7.49 12.56
CA LYS A 111 2.45 -8.38 11.40
C LYS A 111 1.25 -8.11 10.48
N VAL A 112 0.07 -7.88 11.06
CA VAL A 112 -1.16 -7.56 10.32
C VAL A 112 -1.04 -6.21 9.62
N THR A 113 -0.68 -5.16 10.35
CA THR A 113 -0.51 -3.81 9.80
C THR A 113 0.58 -3.78 8.72
N GLN A 114 1.72 -4.44 8.95
CA GLN A 114 2.80 -4.58 7.97
C GLN A 114 2.28 -5.27 6.70
N LYS A 115 1.59 -6.40 6.83
CA LYS A 115 0.99 -7.11 5.69
C LYS A 115 0.01 -6.22 4.92
N LEU A 116 -0.84 -5.47 5.63
CA LEU A 116 -1.82 -4.58 5.03
C LEU A 116 -1.14 -3.45 4.25
N SER A 117 -0.05 -2.88 4.75
CA SER A 117 0.72 -1.85 4.03
C SER A 117 1.27 -2.37 2.70
N ILE A 118 1.77 -3.62 2.69
CA ILE A 118 2.27 -4.29 1.48
C ILE A 118 1.12 -4.58 0.51
N GLN A 119 -0.03 -5.02 1.00
CA GLN A 119 -1.20 -5.29 0.16
C GLN A 119 -1.70 -4.00 -0.52
N LYS A 120 -1.75 -2.89 0.22
CA LYS A 120 -2.10 -1.57 -0.34
C LYS A 120 -1.11 -1.10 -1.40
N ALA A 121 0.19 -1.21 -1.12
CA ALA A 121 1.24 -0.86 -2.08
C ALA A 121 1.16 -1.70 -3.36
N MET A 122 0.79 -2.98 -3.23
CA MET A 122 0.59 -3.86 -4.37
C MET A 122 -0.64 -3.45 -5.18
N THR A 123 -1.77 -3.20 -4.52
CA THR A 123 -2.97 -2.71 -5.19
C THR A 123 -2.70 -1.41 -5.93
N ASP A 124 -2.03 -0.44 -5.29
CA ASP A 124 -1.63 0.83 -5.92
C ASP A 124 -0.74 0.63 -7.16
N ALA A 125 0.23 -0.30 -7.10
CA ALA A 125 1.06 -0.64 -8.27
C ALA A 125 0.23 -1.24 -9.41
N PHE A 126 -0.71 -2.15 -9.12
CA PHE A 126 -1.52 -2.78 -10.16
C PHE A 126 -2.58 -1.83 -10.75
N GLN A 127 -3.08 -0.86 -9.99
CA GLN A 127 -4.05 0.11 -10.49
C GLN A 127 -3.50 1.01 -11.59
N LYS A 128 -2.17 1.15 -11.68
CA LYS A 128 -1.48 1.92 -12.73
C LYS A 128 -1.21 1.09 -13.99
N LEU A 129 -1.50 -0.22 -13.95
CA LEU A 129 -1.39 -1.12 -15.10
C LEU A 129 -2.76 -1.24 -15.79
N LEU A 130 -2.82 -0.92 -17.08
CA LEU A 130 -3.97 -1.22 -17.93
C LEU A 130 -3.61 -2.35 -18.89
N ASN A 131 -4.37 -3.44 -18.84
CA ASN A 131 -4.23 -4.54 -19.79
C ASN A 131 -5.33 -4.43 -20.85
N VAL A 132 -4.95 -4.15 -22.09
CA VAL A 132 -5.84 -4.15 -23.26
C VAL A 132 -5.63 -5.45 -24.02
N VAL A 133 -6.69 -6.24 -24.18
CA VAL A 133 -6.63 -7.48 -24.96
C VAL A 133 -7.09 -7.18 -26.38
N LEU A 134 -6.19 -7.33 -27.37
CA LEU A 134 -6.49 -7.13 -28.78
C LEU A 134 -6.40 -8.48 -29.53
N GLY A 135 -7.51 -9.21 -29.57
CA GLY A 135 -7.57 -10.53 -30.19
C GLY A 135 -6.76 -11.57 -29.42
N LYS A 136 -5.68 -12.11 -30.03
CA LYS A 136 -4.75 -13.07 -29.40
C LYS A 136 -3.54 -12.40 -28.73
N THR A 137 -3.42 -11.08 -28.81
CA THR A 137 -2.26 -10.33 -28.32
C THR A 137 -2.68 -9.44 -27.15
N PHE A 138 -1.91 -9.47 -26.07
CA PHE A 138 -2.07 -8.55 -24.95
C PHE A 138 -1.23 -7.30 -25.22
N LEU A 139 -1.85 -6.13 -25.10
CA LEU A 139 -1.18 -4.84 -25.13
C LEU A 139 -1.31 -4.23 -23.74
N ILE A 140 -0.20 -4.14 -23.02
CA ILE A 140 -0.17 -3.50 -21.71
C ILE A 140 0.05 -2.02 -21.94
N VAL A 141 -0.97 -1.21 -21.66
CA VAL A 141 -0.84 0.24 -21.60
C VAL A 141 -0.48 0.59 -20.17
N LEU A 142 0.74 1.06 -19.97
CA LEU A 142 1.11 1.74 -18.74
C LEU A 142 0.55 3.15 -18.80
N GLU A 143 -0.43 3.47 -17.96
CA GLU A 143 -0.62 4.86 -17.61
C GLU A 143 0.50 5.18 -16.62
N VAL A 144 1.65 5.61 -17.16
CA VAL A 144 2.73 6.20 -16.36
C VAL A 144 2.20 7.55 -15.90
N LEU A 145 1.37 7.56 -14.87
CA LEU A 145 1.15 8.76 -14.07
C LEU A 145 2.49 9.07 -13.40
N GLN A 146 3.32 9.85 -14.11
CA GLN A 146 4.45 10.54 -13.53
C GLN A 146 3.88 11.47 -12.45
N PHE A 147 4.11 11.12 -11.20
CA PHE A 147 4.00 12.05 -10.08
C PHE A 147 5.42 12.40 -9.62
#